data_AF-A0A3E1R5J3-F1
#
_entry.id   AF-A0A3E1R5J3-F1
#
_cell.length_a   1.000
_cell.length_b   1.000
_cell.length_c   1.000
_cell.angle_alpha   90.00
_cell.angle_beta   90.00
_cell.angle_gamma   90.00
#
_symmetry.space_group_name_H-M   'P 1'
#
loop_
_entity.id
_entity.type
_entity.pdbx_description
1 polymer ?
#
loop_
_entity_poly.entity_id
_entity_poly.type
_entity_poly.pdbx_seq_one_letter_code
_entity_poly.pdbx_strand_id
1 'polypeptide(L)'
;MKIDLDPENIQVAMDMWRKATDMEIPLAPELRSHFFTRRGSILEGFVKTANNWIMLLNGCDATGDDLVTLDALRKEITVFKSWAESGIDELAKLAAEVNSGKG
;
A
#
# COMPACT_ATOMS: atom_id res chain seq x y z
N MET A 1 -17.96 19.91 5.95
CA MET A 1 -18.16 18.47 6.26
C MET A 1 -17.15 18.10 7.33
N LYS A 2 -17.56 17.48 8.43
CA LYS A 2 -16.62 16.97 9.45
C LYS A 2 -16.43 15.48 9.20
N ILE A 3 -15.18 15.04 9.07
CA ILE A 3 -14.83 13.63 8.91
C ILE A 3 -14.31 13.15 10.26
N ASP A 4 -14.87 12.06 10.74
CA ASP A 4 -14.29 11.30 11.84
C ASP A 4 -13.40 10.23 11.21
N LEU A 5 -12.09 10.38 11.42
CA LEU A 5 -11.08 9.52 10.83
C LEU A 5 -10.35 8.83 11.96
N ASP A 6 -10.12 7.54 11.80
CA ASP A 6 -9.26 6.75 12.68
C ASP A 6 -7.94 6.46 11.95
N PRO A 7 -6.87 7.22 12.24
CA PRO A 7 -5.56 7.04 11.62
C PRO A 7 -4.94 5.68 11.97
N GLU A 8 -5.18 5.19 13.18
CA GLU A 8 -4.58 3.94 13.68
C GLU A 8 -5.11 2.75 12.89
N ASN A 9 -6.41 2.72 12.60
CA ASN A 9 -6.99 1.68 11.75
C ASN A 9 -6.40 1.67 10.34
N ILE A 10 -6.10 2.84 9.75
CA ILE A 10 -5.44 2.93 8.43
C ILE A 10 -4.01 2.39 8.52
N GLN A 11 -3.26 2.77 9.56
CA GLN A 11 -1.89 2.30 9.81
C GLN A 11 -1.83 0.78 9.96
N VAL A 12 -2.71 0.21 10.80
CA VAL A 12 -2.81 -1.24 11.02
C VAL A 12 -3.15 -1.97 9.72
N ALA A 13 -4.06 -1.43 8.92
CA ALA A 13 -4.41 -2.01 7.63
C ALA A 13 -3.22 -2.03 6.67
N MET A 14 -2.49 -0.91 6.52
CA MET A 14 -1.30 -0.83 5.66
C MET A 14 -0.21 -1.81 6.09
N ASP A 15 0.07 -1.90 7.39
CA ASP A 15 1.06 -2.84 7.94
C ASP A 15 0.67 -4.29 7.69
N MET A 16 -0.59 -4.65 7.97
CA MET A 16 -1.11 -6.00 7.71
C MET A 16 -1.03 -6.36 6.23
N TRP A 17 -1.44 -5.45 5.33
CA TRP A 17 -1.40 -5.68 3.89
C TRP A 17 0.02 -5.85 3.37
N ARG A 18 0.96 -5.03 3.86
CA ARG A 18 2.37 -5.16 3.53
C ARG A 18 2.93 -6.51 3.98
N LYS A 19 2.74 -6.85 5.26
CA LYS A 19 3.21 -8.11 5.84
C LYS A 19 2.61 -9.33 5.14
N ALA A 20 1.33 -9.31 4.79
CA ALA A 20 0.69 -10.39 4.04
C ALA A 20 1.29 -10.51 2.63
N THR A 21 1.51 -9.38 1.95
CA THR A 21 2.06 -9.37 0.60
C THR A 21 3.50 -9.87 0.56
N ASP A 22 4.31 -9.47 1.53
CA ASP A 22 5.72 -9.85 1.66
C ASP A 22 5.92 -11.18 2.41
N MET A 23 4.83 -11.89 2.75
CA MET A 23 4.84 -13.20 3.41
C MET A 23 5.55 -13.20 4.78
N GLU A 24 5.58 -12.05 5.45
CA GLU A 24 6.19 -11.87 6.77
C GLU A 24 5.30 -12.40 7.91
N ILE A 25 4.03 -12.70 7.61
CA ILE A 25 3.08 -13.31 8.53
C ILE A 25 2.57 -14.65 8.01
N PRO A 26 2.16 -15.57 8.91
CA PRO A 26 1.52 -16.82 8.50
C PRO A 26 0.22 -16.56 7.76
N LEU A 27 0.11 -17.06 6.53
CA LEU A 27 -1.11 -17.07 5.74
C LEU A 27 -1.57 -18.50 5.50
N ALA A 28 -2.89 -18.69 5.45
CA ALA A 28 -3.48 -19.93 4.94
C ALA A 28 -2.97 -20.22 3.51
N PRO A 29 -2.78 -21.50 3.13
CA PRO A 29 -2.21 -21.86 1.83
C PRO A 29 -2.90 -21.21 0.63
N GLU A 30 -4.23 -21.11 0.68
CA GLU A 30 -5.06 -20.52 -0.38
C GLU A 30 -4.80 -19.02 -0.51
N LEU A 31 -4.69 -18.32 0.63
CA LEU A 31 -4.35 -16.90 0.65
C LEU A 31 -2.92 -16.67 0.16
N ARG A 32 -1.96 -17.49 0.61
CA ARG A 32 -0.57 -17.41 0.12
C ARG A 32 -0.51 -17.53 -1.40
N SER A 33 -1.19 -18.52 -1.98
CA SER A 33 -1.27 -18.72 -3.43
C SER A 33 -1.90 -17.51 -4.13
N HIS A 34 -2.98 -16.96 -3.56
CA HIS A 34 -3.63 -15.76 -4.09
C HIS A 34 -2.68 -14.56 -4.12
N PHE A 35 -2.01 -14.25 -3.00
CA PHE A 35 -1.09 -13.13 -2.89
C PHE A 35 0.13 -13.28 -3.83
N PHE A 36 0.62 -14.51 -4.01
CA PHE A 36 1.73 -14.77 -4.92
C PHE A 36 1.32 -14.60 -6.39
N THR A 37 0.23 -15.24 -6.81
CA THR A 37 -0.21 -15.25 -8.22
C THR A 37 -0.76 -13.90 -8.67
N ARG A 38 -1.31 -13.10 -7.75
CA ARG A 38 -1.90 -11.79 -8.05
C ARG A 38 -1.08 -10.62 -7.52
N ARG A 39 0.19 -10.84 -7.15
CA ARG A 39 1.04 -9.81 -6.51
C ARG A 39 0.98 -8.47 -7.24
N GLY A 40 1.15 -8.47 -8.57
CA GLY A 40 1.08 -7.25 -9.38
C GLY A 40 -0.24 -6.50 -9.23
N SER A 41 -1.38 -7.17 -9.43
CA SER A 41 -2.71 -6.56 -9.30
C SER A 41 -3.02 -6.10 -7.86
N ILE A 42 -2.51 -6.79 -6.86
CA ILE A 42 -2.64 -6.41 -5.45
C ILE A 42 -1.90 -5.10 -5.18
N LEU A 43 -0.64 -5.00 -5.63
CA LEU A 43 0.16 -3.79 -5.50
C LEU A 43 -0.47 -2.61 -6.25
N GLU A 44 -0.99 -2.82 -7.46
CA GLU A 44 -1.74 -1.79 -8.20
C GLU A 44 -2.98 -1.31 -7.43
N GLY A 45 -3.69 -2.23 -6.78
CA GLY A 45 -4.82 -1.92 -5.91
C GLY A 45 -4.42 -1.06 -4.73
N PHE A 46 -3.26 -1.32 -4.13
CA PHE A 46 -2.70 -0.51 -3.04
C PHE A 46 -2.31 0.89 -3.50
N VAL A 47 -1.66 1.03 -4.66
CA VAL A 47 -1.34 2.35 -5.23
C VAL A 47 -2.61 3.18 -5.46
N LYS A 48 -3.67 2.57 -6.02
CA LYS A 48 -4.97 3.24 -6.23
C LYS A 48 -5.59 3.67 -4.90
N THR A 49 -5.59 2.79 -3.91
CA THR A 49 -6.14 3.07 -2.57
C THR A 49 -5.38 4.21 -1.89
N ALA A 50 -4.05 4.17 -1.91
CA ALA A 50 -3.20 5.21 -1.33
C ALA A 50 -3.41 6.57 -2.02
N ASN A 51 -3.53 6.61 -3.35
CA ASN A 51 -3.86 7.83 -4.08
C ASN A 51 -5.22 8.41 -3.64
N ASN A 52 -6.24 7.57 -3.48
CA ASN A 52 -7.56 7.99 -3.02
C ASN A 52 -7.52 8.57 -1.60
N TRP A 53 -6.78 7.92 -0.69
CA TRP A 53 -6.60 8.45 0.66
C TRP A 53 -5.83 9.77 0.67
N ILE A 54 -4.73 9.89 -0.07
CA ILE A 54 -3.98 11.16 -0.17
C ILE A 54 -4.88 12.28 -0.72
N MET A 55 -5.65 12.00 -1.78
CA MET A 55 -6.58 12.96 -2.35
C MET A 55 -7.63 13.42 -1.31
N LEU A 56 -8.22 12.48 -0.56
CA LEU A 56 -9.16 12.79 0.50
C LEU A 56 -8.51 13.64 1.60
N LEU A 57 -7.37 13.20 2.13
CA LEU A 57 -6.68 13.83 3.25
C LEU A 57 -6.14 15.22 2.88
N ASN A 58 -5.72 15.44 1.64
CA ASN A 58 -5.29 16.77 1.16
C ASN A 58 -6.45 17.77 1.08
N GLY A 59 -7.70 17.30 0.99
CA GLY A 59 -8.88 18.14 1.09
C GLY A 59 -9.35 18.40 2.54
N CYS A 60 -8.64 17.87 3.53
CA CYS A 60 -8.96 18.01 4.94
C CYS A 60 -7.98 18.95 5.64
N ASP A 61 -8.53 19.74 6.56
CA ASP A 61 -7.76 20.50 7.55
C ASP A 61 -8.04 19.91 8.94
N ALA A 62 -6.99 19.80 9.74
CA ALA A 62 -7.08 19.39 11.14
C ALA A 62 -6.94 20.59 12.08
N THR A 63 -7.29 20.43 13.35
CA THR A 63 -7.21 21.48 14.36
C THR A 63 -6.48 21.00 15.60
N GLY A 64 -5.67 21.87 16.22
CA GLY A 64 -4.93 21.50 17.43
C GLY A 64 -3.92 20.38 17.16
N ASP A 65 -3.87 19.41 18.06
CA ASP A 65 -2.89 18.31 18.00
C ASP A 65 -3.13 17.35 16.82
N ASP A 66 -4.35 17.33 16.26
CA ASP A 66 -4.69 16.50 15.09
C ASP A 66 -3.94 16.91 13.82
N LEU A 67 -3.38 18.13 13.77
CA LEU A 67 -2.52 18.59 12.66
C LEU A 67 -1.30 17.69 12.48
N VAL A 68 -0.64 17.34 13.59
CA VAL A 68 0.54 16.48 13.56
C VAL A 68 0.16 15.07 13.12
N THR A 69 -0.97 14.57 13.62
CA THR A 69 -1.49 13.24 13.26
C THR A 69 -1.86 13.16 11.79
N LEU A 70 -2.53 14.18 11.23
CA LEU A 70 -2.90 14.23 9.82
C LEU A 70 -1.66 14.26 8.92
N ASP A 71 -0.66 15.07 9.25
CA ASP A 71 0.59 15.13 8.48
C ASP A 71 1.42 13.86 8.58
N ALA A 72 1.45 13.20 9.74
CA ALA A 72 2.08 11.89 9.90
C ALA A 72 1.40 10.83 9.02
N LEU A 73 0.06 10.77 9.07
CA LEU A 73 -0.71 9.82 8.28
C LEU A 73 -0.49 10.02 6.77
N ARG A 74 -0.48 11.26 6.28
CA ARG A 74 -0.17 11.58 4.87
C ARG A 74 1.20 11.04 4.45
N LYS A 75 2.22 11.19 5.31
CA LYS A 75 3.57 10.68 5.05
C LYS A 75 3.59 9.16 5.00
N GLU A 76 2.95 8.50 5.94
CA GLU A 76 2.91 7.03 6.00
C GLU A 76 2.20 6.42 4.80
N ILE A 77 1.06 6.99 4.37
CA ILE A 77 0.37 6.56 3.16
C ILE A 77 1.25 6.78 1.92
N THR A 78 2.02 7.86 1.89
CA THR A 78 2.98 8.11 0.80
C THR A 78 4.08 7.05 0.78
N VAL A 79 4.64 6.69 1.94
CA VAL A 79 5.63 5.60 2.05
C VAL A 79 5.04 4.26 1.61
N PHE A 80 3.82 3.95 2.04
CA PHE A 80 3.11 2.73 1.63
C PHE A 80 2.89 2.69 0.12
N LYS A 81 2.47 3.81 -0.48
CA LYS A 81 2.34 3.95 -1.94
C LYS A 81 3.67 3.68 -2.65
N SER A 82 4.75 4.32 -2.20
CA SER A 82 6.07 4.16 -2.83
C SER A 82 6.59 2.73 -2.72
N TRP A 83 6.32 2.03 -1.61
CA TRP A 83 6.62 0.60 -1.49
C TRP A 83 5.85 -0.21 -2.54
N ALA A 84 4.55 0.06 -2.72
CA ALA A 84 3.75 -0.66 -3.72
C ALA A 84 4.19 -0.39 -5.16
N GLU A 85 4.51 0.87 -5.49
CA GLU A 85 5.06 1.26 -6.80
C GLU A 85 6.40 0.55 -7.08
N SER A 86 7.31 0.54 -6.09
CA SER A 86 8.59 -0.16 -6.19
C SER A 86 8.41 -1.65 -6.45
N GLY A 87 7.45 -2.28 -5.77
CA GLY A 87 7.15 -3.70 -5.99
C GLY A 87 6.60 -4.00 -7.39
N ILE A 88 5.85 -3.07 -8.00
CA ILE A 88 5.39 -3.21 -9.39
C ILE A 88 6.57 -3.12 -10.35
N ASP A 89 7.46 -2.15 -10.14
CA ASP A 89 8.66 -1.97 -10.96
C ASP A 89 9.59 -3.19 -10.90
N GLU A 90 9.75 -3.80 -9.72
CA GLU A 90 10.50 -5.05 -9.55
C GLU A 90 9.89 -6.20 -10.35
N LEU A 91 8.57 -6.37 -10.30
CA LEU A 91 7.88 -7.40 -11.10
C LEU A 91 8.06 -7.16 -12.60
N ALA A 92 8.01 -5.90 -13.05
CA ALA A 92 8.24 -5.55 -14.44
C ALA A 92 9.68 -5.87 -14.89
N LYS A 93 10.67 -5.59 -14.06
CA LYS A 93 12.09 -5.94 -14.32
C LYS A 93 12.28 -7.44 -14.43
N LEU A 94 11.73 -8.21 -13.48
CA LEU A 94 11.79 -9.69 -13.51
C LEU A 94 11.13 -10.26 -14.76
N ALA A 95 9.97 -9.71 -15.16
CA ALA A 95 9.30 -10.13 -16.39
C ALA A 95 10.15 -9.84 -17.65
N ALA A 96 10.83 -8.69 -17.69
CA ALA A 96 11.73 -8.34 -18.78
C ALA A 96 12.94 -9.30 -18.86
N GLU A 97 13.58 -9.60 -17.72
CA GLU A 97 14.72 -10.53 -17.64
C GLU A 97 14.35 -11.94 -18.12
N VAL A 98 13.18 -12.46 -17.70
CA VAL A 98 12.67 -13.77 -18.14
C VAL A 98 12.45 -13.81 -19.65
N ASN A 99 12.06 -12.70 -20.27
CA ASN A 99 11.84 -12.60 -21.70
C ASN A 99 13.16 -12.43 -22.48
N SER A 100 14.15 -11.73 -21.92
CA SER A 100 15.47 -11.55 -22.54
C SER A 100 16.37 -12.80 -22.48
N GLY A 101 16.17 -13.69 -21.51
CA GLY A 101 16.91 -14.95 -21.38
C GLY A 101 16.40 -16.12 -22.23
N LYS A 102 15.33 -15.92 -23.02
CA LYS A 102 14.74 -16.92 -23.94
C LYS A 102 15.13 -16.73 -25.41
N GLY A 103 16.19 -15.95 -25.68
CA GLY A 103 16.75 -15.72 -27.02
C GLY A 103 17.87 -16.69 -27.39
#